data_AF-A0AAU2HZJ2-F1
#
_entry.id   AF-A0AAU2HZJ2-F1
#
_cell.length_a   1.000
_cell.length_b   1.000
_cell.length_c   1.000
_cell.angle_alpha   90.00
_cell.angle_beta   90.00
_cell.angle_gamma   90.00
#
_symmetry.space_group_name_H-M   'P 1'
#
loop_
_entity.id
_entity.type
_entity.pdbx_description
1 polymer ?
#
loop_
_entity_poly.entity_id
_entity_poly.type
_entity_poly.pdbx_seq_one_letter_code
_entity_poly.pdbx_strand_id
1 'polypeptide(L)' 'MPGLTGFAPHMLRDLDAVTAGLTLEWSSGGTEGAANRIKKIKRQLYGRAGFEPLRKMILLQ' A
#
# COMPACT_ATOMS: atom_id res chain seq x y z
N MET A 1 -24.52 -2.72 7.05
CA MET A 1 -23.42 -2.15 6.25
C MET A 1 -22.25 -3.13 6.22
N PRO A 2 -22.12 -3.96 5.17
CA PRO A 2 -20.97 -4.86 5.03
C PRO A 2 -19.70 -4.02 4.88
N GLY A 3 -18.77 -4.14 5.83
CA GLY A 3 -17.48 -3.40 5.85
C GLY A 3 -17.14 -2.74 7.18
N LEU A 4 -18.14 -2.34 7.98
CA LEU A 4 -17.91 -1.66 9.27
C LEU A 4 -17.81 -2.63 10.46
N THR A 5 -18.38 -3.83 10.36
CA THR A 5 -18.33 -4.84 11.43
C THR A 5 -16.91 -5.30 11.77
N GLY A 6 -16.00 -5.26 10.79
CA GLY A 6 -14.58 -5.55 11.02
C GLY A 6 -13.79 -4.33 11.49
N PHE A 7 -14.19 -3.11 11.15
CA PHE A 7 -13.33 -1.93 11.29
C PHE A 7 -12.85 -1.70 12.73
N ALA A 8 -13.77 -1.63 13.70
CA ALA A 8 -13.42 -1.40 15.11
C ALA A 8 -12.52 -2.50 15.71
N PRO A 9 -12.81 -3.80 15.53
CA PRO A 9 -11.91 -4.87 15.97
C PRO A 9 -10.51 -4.86 15.34
N HIS A 10 -10.34 -4.36 14.11
CA HIS A 10 -9.02 -4.25 13.48
C HIS A 10 -8.27 -3.01 13.98
N MET A 11 -8.94 -1.88 14.17
CA MET A 11 -8.32 -0.69 14.79
C MET A 11 -7.78 -0.97 16.20
N LEU A 12 -8.51 -1.74 17.01
CA LEU A 12 -8.07 -2.13 18.35
C LEU A 12 -6.82 -3.02 18.30
N ARG A 13 -6.68 -3.87 17.27
CA ARG A 13 -5.50 -4.72 17.07
C ARG A 13 -4.28 -3.91 16.62
N ASP A 14 -4.49 -2.87 15.83
CA ASP A 14 -3.43 -2.03 15.27
C ASP A 14 -3.20 -0.73 16.08
N LEU A 15 -3.69 -0.66 17.32
CA LEU A 15 -3.68 0.56 18.13
C LEU A 15 -2.27 1.15 18.33
N ASP A 16 -1.26 0.29 18.51
CA ASP A 16 0.14 0.71 18.66
C ASP A 16 0.66 1.37 17.37
N ALA A 17 0.32 0.80 16.21
CA ALA A 17 0.70 1.35 14.91
C ALA A 17 -0.01 2.69 14.64
N VAL A 18 -1.28 2.82 15.02
CA VAL A 18 -2.04 4.07 14.91
C VAL A 18 -1.46 5.14 15.84
N THR A 19 -1.14 4.78 17.07
CA THR A 19 -0.51 5.70 18.04
C THR A 19 0.84 6.17 17.54
N ALA A 20 1.67 5.25 17.04
CA ALA A 20 2.96 5.58 16.45
C ALA A 20 2.82 6.50 15.23
N GLY A 21 1.86 6.25 14.35
CA GLY A 21 1.60 7.09 13.17
C GLY A 21 1.09 8.50 13.49
N LEU A 22 0.50 8.71 14.66
CA LEU A 22 0.06 10.04 15.14
C LEU A 22 1.10 10.76 16.00
N THR A 23 2.03 10.02 16.60
CA THR A 23 3.00 10.56 17.57
C THR A 23 4.38 10.79 16.96
N LEU A 24 4.78 9.96 15.98
CA LEU A 24 6.07 10.07 15.33
C LEU A 24 5.99 11.01 14.12
N GLU A 25 7.06 11.78 13.89
CA GLU A 25 7.19 12.64 12.71
C GLU A 25 7.43 11.83 11.41
N TRP A 26 7.73 10.54 11.54
CA TRP A 26 8.01 9.65 10.42
C TRP A 26 6.72 9.06 9.87
N SER A 27 6.53 9.14 8.55
CA SER A 27 5.36 8.56 7.87
C SER A 27 5.78 7.46 6.89
N SER A 28 4.89 6.48 6.71
CA SER A 28 5.00 5.45 5.67
C SER A 28 4.69 5.97 4.26
N GLY A 29 4.38 7.25 4.09
CA GLY A 29 3.86 7.83 2.84
C GLY A 29 4.76 7.60 1.61
N GLY A 30 6.08 7.65 1.78
CA GLY A 30 7.02 7.34 0.69
C GLY A 30 6.94 5.89 0.23
N THR A 31 6.89 4.95 1.18
CA THR A 31 6.77 3.51 0.91
C THR A 31 5.40 3.16 0.32
N GLU A 32 4.33 3.76 0.84
CA GLU A 32 2.97 3.59 0.33
C GLU A 32 2.82 4.16 -1.08
N GLY A 33 3.43 5.31 -1.36
CA GLY A 33 3.48 5.92 -2.68
C GLY A 33 4.20 5.02 -3.70
N ALA A 34 5.34 4.46 -3.33
CA ALA A 34 6.07 3.49 -4.16
C ALA A 34 5.22 2.23 -4.43
N ALA A 35 4.57 1.67 -3.41
CA ALA A 35 3.68 0.53 -3.57
C ALA A 35 2.48 0.85 -4.48
N ASN A 36 1.91 2.05 -4.36
CA ASN A 36 0.80 2.50 -5.21
C ASN A 36 1.24 2.67 -6.68
N ARG A 37 2.43 3.23 -6.93
CA ARG A 37 3.02 3.34 -8.27
C ARG A 37 3.20 1.96 -8.90
N ILE A 38 3.74 0.99 -8.15
CA ILE A 38 3.89 -0.40 -8.63
C ILE A 38 2.54 -1.02 -8.96
N LYS A 39 1.53 -0.88 -8.08
CA LYS A 39 0.16 -1.35 -8.33
C LYS A 39 -0.43 -0.72 -9.60
N LYS A 40 -0.20 0.57 -9.81
CA LYS A 40 -0.63 1.30 -11.01
C LYS A 40 0.00 0.71 -12.28
N ILE A 41 1.31 0.50 -12.30
CA ILE A 41 2.02 -0.09 -13.45
C ILE A 41 1.52 -1.51 -13.72
N LYS A 42 1.37 -2.34 -12.67
CA LYS A 42 0.82 -3.70 -12.79
C LYS A 42 -0.61 -3.70 -13.36
N ARG A 43 -1.43 -2.71 -13.00
CA ARG A 43 -2.80 -2.53 -13.53
C ARG A 43 -2.81 -2.04 -14.98
N GLN A 44 -1.88 -1.17 -15.37
CA GLN A 44 -1.68 -0.78 -16.79
C GLN A 44 -1.33 -2.00 -17.66
N LEU A 45 -0.61 -2.96 -17.10
CA LEU A 45 -0.27 -4.23 -17.74
C LEU A 45 -1.40 -5.27 -17.66
N TYR A 46 -2.59 -4.89 -17.17
CA TYR A 46 -3.74 -5.78 -16.98
C TYR A 46 -3.41 -7.05 -16.18
N GLY A 47 -2.40 -6.99 -15.30
CA GLY A 47 -1.92 -8.15 -14.55
C GLY A 47 -1.23 -9.23 -15.41
N ARG A 48 -0.99 -8.99 -16.70
CA ARG A 48 -0.38 -9.94 -17.65
C ARG A 48 1.14 -9.92 -17.64
N ALA A 49 1.75 -8.92 -17.01
CA ALA A 49 3.18 -8.83 -16.85
C ALA A 49 3.69 -9.69 -15.69
N GLY A 50 4.62 -10.60 -16.00
CA GLY A 50 5.47 -11.26 -15.01
C GLY A 50 6.47 -10.29 -14.36
N PHE A 51 7.35 -10.80 -13.50
CA PHE A 51 8.31 -9.99 -12.75
C PHE A 51 9.25 -9.19 -13.66
N GLU A 52 9.82 -9.81 -14.68
CA GLU A 52 10.80 -9.17 -15.58
C GLU A 52 10.21 -7.98 -16.38
N PRO A 53 9.04 -8.11 -17.05
CA PRO A 53 8.39 -6.96 -17.68
C PRO A 53 8.01 -5.84 -16.70
N LEU A 54 7.53 -6.21 -15.50
CA LEU A 54 7.15 -5.23 -14.47
C LEU A 54 8.38 -4.47 -13.97
N ARG A 55 9.50 -5.16 -13.71
CA ARG A 55 10.76 -4.56 -13.29
C ARG A 55 11.30 -3.59 -14.34
N LYS A 56 11.28 -3.97 -15.63
CA LYS A 56 11.69 -3.07 -16.73
C LYS A 56 10.86 -1.79 -16.74
N MET A 57 9.54 -1.87 -16.62
CA MET A 57 8.68 -0.68 -16.59
C MET A 57 8.89 0.19 -15.35
N ILE A 58 9.14 -0.40 -14.18
CA ILE A 58 9.40 0.35 -12.94
C ILE A 58 10.70 1.17 -13.03
N LEU A 59 11.74 0.62 -13.67
CA LEU A 59 13.06 1.23 -13.81
C LEU A 59 13.16 2.24 -14.96
N LEU A 60 12.30 2.11 -15.98
CA LEU A 60 12.28 2.99 -17.16
C LEU A 60 11.33 4.19 -17.01
N GLN A 61 10.42 4.15 -16.04
CA GLN A 61 9.52 5.26 -15.69
C GLN A 61 10.09 6.12 -14.57
#